data_AF-A0AAN7LQ33-F1
#
_entry.id   AF-A0AAN7LQ33-F1
#
_cell.length_a   1.000
_cell.length_b   1.000
_cell.length_c   1.000
_cell.angle_alpha   90.00
_cell.angle_beta   90.00
_cell.angle_gamma   90.00
#
_symmetry.space_group_name_H-M   'P 1'
#
loop_
_entity.id
_entity.type
_entity.pdbx_description
1 polymer ?
#
loop_
_entity_poly.entity_id
_entity_poly.type
_entity_poly.pdbx_seq_one_letter_code
_entity_poly.pdbx_strand_id
1 'polypeptide(L)'
;MVQELRFIIGSVPIFNLAAAVAASRIYNNRKKSFWKVLFLIMVGSFFVSLGCSGLTFLASYQNYHSGYALKYLHESGHLTKGIEQQWVHIDTFSAMNGISRFCEDENLLRYSKEEGIHIEDFRSRNFTYLVSEHAAVDGYKCLFSVKGFSRISLRNSFPPITLIIEPKVFVHGNLNYPDIVDKSWRGCS
;
A
#
# COMPACT_ATOMS: atom_id res chain seq x y z
N MET A 1 -18.03 -5.37 -5.89
CA MET A 1 -17.74 -5.92 -4.55
C MET A 1 -18.21 -5.02 -3.38
N VAL A 2 -18.24 -3.69 -3.53
CA VAL A 2 -18.69 -2.76 -2.45
C VAL A 2 -20.21 -2.79 -2.19
N GLN A 3 -21.00 -3.18 -3.21
CA GLN A 3 -22.47 -3.07 -3.17
C GLN A 3 -23.17 -4.12 -2.27
N GLU A 4 -22.50 -5.23 -1.99
CA GLU A 4 -22.99 -6.33 -1.13
C GLU A 4 -22.61 -6.12 0.35
N LEU A 5 -21.48 -5.45 0.62
CA LEU A 5 -20.93 -5.29 1.97
C LEU A 5 -21.82 -4.44 2.87
N ARG A 6 -22.51 -3.43 2.31
CA ARG A 6 -23.46 -2.58 3.05
C ARG A 6 -24.62 -3.36 3.68
N PHE A 7 -25.05 -4.47 3.05
CA PHE A 7 -26.11 -5.32 3.59
C PHE A 7 -25.61 -6.16 4.77
N ILE A 8 -24.31 -6.48 4.79
CA ILE A 8 -23.69 -7.28 5.85
C ILE A 8 -23.32 -6.41 7.06
N ILE A 9 -22.84 -5.17 6.85
CA ILE A 9 -22.39 -4.27 7.93
C ILE A 9 -23.50 -4.01 8.95
N GLY A 10 -24.75 -3.88 8.51
CA GLY A 10 -25.90 -3.67 9.41
C GLY A 10 -26.13 -4.81 10.41
N SER A 11 -25.66 -6.03 10.11
CA SER A 11 -25.80 -7.20 10.99
C SER A 11 -24.71 -7.28 12.07
N VAL A 12 -23.57 -6.62 11.87
CA VAL A 12 -22.40 -6.68 12.76
C VAL A 12 -22.73 -6.29 14.21
N PRO A 13 -23.51 -5.21 14.49
CA PRO A 13 -23.88 -4.87 15.86
C PRO A 13 -24.70 -5.94 16.56
N ILE A 14 -25.60 -6.64 15.84
CA ILE A 14 -26.45 -7.69 16.40
C ILE A 14 -25.59 -8.91 16.78
N PHE A 15 -24.66 -9.31 15.92
CA PHE A 15 -23.72 -10.38 16.22
C PHE A 15 -22.80 -10.03 17.38
N ASN A 16 -22.32 -8.78 17.46
CA ASN A 16 -21.51 -8.31 18.59
C ASN A 16 -22.28 -8.37 19.92
N LEU A 17 -23.56 -7.99 19.92
CA LEU A 17 -24.42 -8.10 21.11
C LEU A 17 -24.59 -9.56 21.53
N ALA A 18 -24.92 -10.46 20.60
CA ALA A 18 -25.06 -11.88 20.87
C ALA A 18 -23.76 -12.50 21.42
N ALA A 19 -22.62 -12.16 20.82
CA ALA A 19 -21.30 -12.58 21.28
C ALA A 19 -20.98 -12.05 22.68
N ALA A 20 -21.31 -10.80 22.99
CA ALA A 20 -21.09 -10.20 24.31
C ALA A 20 -21.93 -10.88 25.40
N VAL A 21 -23.20 -11.20 25.13
CA VAL A 21 -24.07 -11.94 26.05
C VAL A 21 -23.51 -13.34 26.31
N ALA A 22 -23.10 -14.05 25.25
CA ALA A 22 -22.48 -15.37 25.38
C ALA A 22 -21.18 -15.32 26.19
N ALA A 23 -20.28 -14.38 25.90
CA ALA A 23 -19.03 -14.16 26.61
C ALA A 23 -19.26 -13.86 28.10
N SER A 24 -20.23 -13.01 28.43
CA SER A 24 -20.62 -12.70 29.81
C SER A 24 -21.09 -13.96 30.56
N ARG A 25 -21.92 -14.79 29.90
CA ARG A 25 -22.41 -16.05 30.48
C ARG A 25 -21.26 -17.02 30.75
N ILE A 26 -20.31 -17.12 29.83
CA ILE A 26 -19.10 -17.94 29.97
C ILE A 26 -18.23 -17.44 31.13
N TYR A 27 -17.96 -16.14 31.20
CA TYR A 27 -17.14 -15.53 32.23
C TYR A 27 -17.72 -15.72 33.64
N ASN A 28 -19.04 -15.56 33.79
CA ASN A 28 -19.71 -15.70 35.09
C ASN A 28 -19.75 -17.16 35.57
N ASN A 29 -19.83 -18.14 34.66
CA ASN A 29 -19.88 -19.57 35.01
C ASN A 29 -18.50 -20.26 35.00
N ARG A 30 -17.39 -19.54 34.77
CA ARG A 30 -16.04 -20.08 34.54
C ARG A 30 -15.48 -21.06 35.59
N LYS A 31 -16.05 -21.10 36.80
CA LYS A 31 -15.64 -22.02 37.87
C LYS A 31 -16.17 -23.45 37.68
N LYS A 32 -17.20 -23.65 36.85
CA LYS A 32 -17.75 -24.98 36.53
C LYS A 32 -16.85 -25.68 35.50
N SER A 33 -16.64 -26.98 35.63
CA SER A 33 -15.67 -27.76 34.82
C SER A 33 -15.80 -27.52 33.30
N PHE A 34 -17.00 -27.70 32.72
CA PHE A 34 -17.25 -27.46 31.30
C PHE A 34 -17.04 -26.00 30.88
N TRP A 35 -17.53 -25.05 31.68
CA TRP A 35 -17.43 -23.61 31.41
C TRP A 35 -16.00 -23.08 31.50
N LYS A 36 -15.15 -23.72 32.32
CA LYS A 36 -13.72 -23.43 32.39
C LYS A 36 -13.04 -23.68 31.04
N VAL A 37 -13.38 -24.78 30.36
CA VAL A 37 -12.86 -25.10 29.02
C VAL A 37 -13.33 -24.06 27.99
N LEU A 38 -14.62 -23.72 27.98
CA LEU A 38 -15.16 -22.67 27.10
C LEU A 38 -14.50 -21.31 27.33
N PHE A 39 -14.23 -20.96 28.60
CA PHE A 39 -13.52 -19.74 28.94
C PHE A 39 -12.08 -19.73 28.39
N LEU A 40 -11.36 -20.85 28.50
CA LEU A 40 -10.01 -20.99 27.92
C LEU A 40 -10.03 -20.88 26.38
N ILE A 41 -11.00 -21.51 25.72
CA ILE A 41 -11.17 -21.40 24.26
C ILE A 41 -11.45 -19.95 23.86
N MET A 42 -12.34 -19.27 24.58
CA MET A 42 -12.67 -17.86 24.33
C MET A 42 -11.43 -16.97 24.44
N VAL A 43 -10.66 -17.10 25.53
CA VAL A 43 -9.40 -16.35 25.71
C VAL A 43 -8.38 -16.70 24.63
N GLY A 44 -8.23 -17.97 24.28
CA GLY A 44 -7.33 -18.41 23.21
C GLY A 44 -7.71 -17.80 21.85
N SER A 45 -9.00 -17.83 21.50
CA SER A 45 -9.51 -17.24 20.26
C SER A 45 -9.31 -15.73 20.18
N PHE A 46 -9.36 -15.04 21.32
CA PHE A 46 -9.06 -13.61 21.42
C PHE A 46 -7.59 -13.33 21.07
N PHE A 47 -6.64 -14.06 21.67
CA PHE A 47 -5.22 -13.88 21.37
C PHE A 47 -4.87 -14.24 19.93
N VAL A 48 -5.49 -15.29 19.36
CA VAL A 48 -5.33 -15.63 17.94
C VAL A 48 -5.84 -14.49 17.06
N SER A 49 -7.04 -13.95 17.35
CA SER A 49 -7.62 -12.82 16.61
C SER A 49 -6.77 -11.56 16.71
N LEU A 50 -6.20 -11.30 17.88
CA LEU A 50 -5.29 -10.17 18.11
C LEU A 50 -3.99 -10.33 17.31
N GLY A 51 -3.41 -11.54 17.30
CA GLY A 51 -2.22 -11.87 16.51
C GLY A 51 -2.47 -11.71 15.01
N CYS A 52 -3.58 -12.26 14.51
CA CYS A 52 -3.99 -12.10 13.10
C CYS A 52 -4.19 -10.63 12.73
N SER A 53 -4.88 -9.86 13.57
CA SER A 53 -5.09 -8.42 13.36
C SER A 53 -3.77 -7.64 13.36
N GLY A 54 -2.83 -8.00 14.23
CA GLY A 54 -1.50 -7.39 14.25
C GLY A 54 -0.72 -7.67 12.96
N LEU A 55 -0.76 -8.91 12.45
CA LEU A 55 -0.11 -9.28 11.20
C LEU A 55 -0.72 -8.57 9.99
N THR A 56 -2.06 -8.52 9.90
CA THR A 56 -2.73 -7.81 8.80
C THR A 56 -2.51 -6.29 8.89
N PHE A 57 -2.47 -5.73 10.10
CA PHE A 57 -2.12 -4.33 10.31
C PHE A 57 -0.70 -4.01 9.82
N LEU A 58 0.29 -4.83 10.18
CA LEU A 58 1.67 -4.65 9.71
C LEU A 58 1.76 -4.73 8.18
N ALA A 59 1.11 -5.72 7.57
CA ALA A 59 1.05 -5.82 6.12
C ALA A 59 0.37 -4.59 5.48
N SER A 60 -0.74 -4.13 6.04
CA SER A 60 -1.47 -2.95 5.55
C SER A 60 -0.67 -1.66 5.70
N TYR A 61 0.14 -1.52 6.75
CA TYR A 61 1.00 -0.35 6.96
C TYR A 61 2.00 -0.18 5.80
N GLN A 62 2.49 -1.28 5.23
CA GLN A 62 3.42 -1.27 4.10
C GLN A 62 2.75 -1.21 2.71
N ASN A 63 1.41 -1.12 2.63
CA ASN A 63 0.69 -1.04 1.35
C ASN A 63 0.60 0.38 0.75
N TYR A 64 1.05 1.43 1.44
CA TYR A 64 0.98 2.83 0.96
C TYR A 64 2.26 3.32 0.27
N HIS A 65 2.99 2.41 -0.36
CA HIS A 65 4.32 2.66 -0.91
C HIS A 65 4.33 3.64 -2.09
N SER A 66 3.26 3.74 -2.88
CA SER A 66 3.14 4.73 -3.95
C SER A 66 3.06 6.17 -3.43
N GLY A 67 2.37 6.37 -2.30
CA GLY A 67 2.30 7.68 -1.65
C GLY A 67 3.69 8.16 -1.19
N TYR A 68 4.50 7.26 -0.64
CA TYR A 68 5.90 7.56 -0.30
C TYR A 68 6.76 7.87 -1.54
N ALA A 69 6.52 7.16 -2.65
CA ALA A 69 7.22 7.42 -3.91
C ALA A 69 6.93 8.84 -4.42
N LEU A 70 5.66 9.25 -4.42
CA LEU A 70 5.26 10.60 -4.83
C LEU A 70 5.82 11.67 -3.90
N LYS A 71 5.78 11.44 -2.58
CA LYS A 71 6.38 12.36 -1.60
C LYS A 71 7.88 12.57 -1.86
N TYR A 72 8.63 11.48 -2.07
CA TYR A 72 10.07 11.58 -2.35
C TYR A 72 10.34 12.26 -3.71
N LEU A 73 9.45 12.06 -4.70
CA LEU A 73 9.50 12.78 -5.96
C LEU A 73 9.31 14.28 -5.76
N HIS A 74 8.36 14.73 -4.92
CA HIS A 74 8.14 16.16 -4.65
C HIS A 74 9.34 16.80 -3.96
N GLU A 75 9.86 16.16 -2.92
CA GLU A 75 11.08 16.59 -2.22
C GLU A 75 12.27 16.74 -3.17
N SER A 76 12.35 15.86 -4.17
CA SER A 76 13.39 15.90 -5.19
C SER A 76 13.10 16.89 -6.32
N GLY A 77 11.82 17.12 -6.65
CA GLY A 77 11.36 17.98 -7.75
C GLY A 77 11.66 19.46 -7.53
N HIS A 78 11.55 19.95 -6.30
CA HIS A 78 11.88 21.33 -5.93
C HIS A 78 13.34 21.75 -6.25
N LEU A 79 14.22 20.77 -6.46
CA LEU A 79 15.63 21.01 -6.81
C LEU A 79 15.83 21.28 -8.32
N THR A 80 14.83 21.02 -9.16
CA THR A 80 14.94 21.15 -10.63
C THR A 80 14.43 22.53 -11.07
N LYS A 81 15.20 23.57 -10.74
CA LYS A 81 14.90 24.96 -11.12
C LYS A 81 15.14 25.14 -12.63
N GLY A 82 14.09 25.33 -13.42
CA GLY A 82 14.23 25.70 -14.84
C GLY A 82 13.16 25.16 -15.79
N ILE A 83 12.37 24.15 -15.39
CA ILE A 83 11.28 23.61 -16.21
C ILE A 83 9.97 24.21 -15.71
N GLU A 84 9.28 24.99 -16.56
CA GLU A 84 8.10 25.76 -16.16
C GLU A 84 6.92 24.89 -15.70
N GLN A 85 6.77 23.66 -16.23
CA GLN A 85 5.76 22.69 -15.80
C GLN A 85 6.22 21.25 -16.04
N GLN A 86 6.23 20.41 -15.00
CA GLN A 86 6.61 19.00 -15.08
C GLN A 86 5.36 18.11 -14.99
N TRP A 87 5.21 17.16 -15.91
CA TRP A 87 4.07 16.24 -15.92
C TRP A 87 4.43 14.91 -15.26
N VAL A 88 3.65 14.51 -14.25
CA VAL A 88 3.78 13.24 -13.55
C VAL A 88 2.60 12.36 -13.92
N HIS A 89 2.86 11.25 -14.59
CA HIS A 89 1.86 10.22 -14.80
C HIS A 89 1.78 9.29 -13.58
N ILE A 90 0.57 9.00 -13.13
CA ILE A 90 0.26 8.08 -12.03
C ILE A 90 -0.56 6.94 -12.62
N ASP A 91 -0.02 5.73 -12.61
CA ASP A 91 -0.74 4.55 -13.09
C ASP A 91 -1.86 4.11 -12.13
N THR A 92 -2.67 3.18 -12.61
CA THR A 92 -3.79 2.63 -11.83
C THR A 92 -3.32 1.97 -10.54
N PHE A 93 -2.21 1.21 -10.60
CA PHE A 93 -1.62 0.58 -9.44
C PHE A 93 -1.22 1.60 -8.37
N SER A 94 -0.55 2.68 -8.76
CA SER A 94 -0.06 3.70 -7.83
C SER A 94 -1.19 4.53 -7.22
N ALA A 95 -2.24 4.80 -8.00
CA ALA A 95 -3.47 5.43 -7.51
C ALA A 95 -4.23 4.55 -6.50
N MET A 96 -4.12 3.21 -6.60
CA MET A 96 -4.72 2.29 -5.63
C MET A 96 -3.86 2.08 -4.37
N ASN A 97 -2.56 2.37 -4.42
CA ASN A 97 -1.58 2.07 -3.37
C ASN A 97 -1.02 3.33 -2.68
N GLY A 98 -1.87 4.34 -2.50
CA GLY A 98 -1.61 5.46 -1.59
C GLY A 98 -1.42 6.83 -2.24
N ILE A 99 -1.48 6.93 -3.57
CA ILE A 99 -1.56 8.24 -4.23
C ILE A 99 -3.03 8.65 -4.37
N SER A 100 -3.35 9.86 -3.93
CA SER A 100 -4.68 10.46 -4.09
C SER A 100 -4.55 11.91 -4.50
N ARG A 101 -5.68 12.54 -4.85
CA ARG A 101 -5.73 13.96 -5.20
C ARG A 101 -5.25 14.88 -4.07
N PHE A 102 -5.34 14.45 -2.81
CA PHE A 102 -4.83 15.21 -1.66
C PHE A 102 -3.29 15.22 -1.57
N CYS A 103 -2.61 14.40 -2.37
CA CYS A 103 -1.16 14.36 -2.41
C CYS A 103 -0.57 15.37 -3.41
N GLU A 104 -1.39 15.99 -4.26
CA GLU A 104 -0.95 16.92 -5.32
C GLU A 104 -0.37 18.21 -4.73
N ASP A 105 0.74 18.71 -5.29
CA ASP A 105 1.30 20.04 -5.00
C ASP A 105 0.98 20.97 -6.17
N GLU A 106 0.30 22.08 -5.89
CA GLU A 106 -0.22 22.99 -6.93
C GLU A 106 0.85 23.84 -7.63
N ASN A 107 2.09 23.84 -7.14
CA ASN A 107 3.07 24.86 -7.52
C ASN A 107 3.93 24.54 -8.75
N LEU A 108 4.27 23.26 -9.01
CA LEU A 108 5.26 22.88 -10.03
C LEU A 108 4.92 21.63 -10.86
N LEU A 109 4.11 20.73 -10.32
CA LEU A 109 3.83 19.42 -10.92
C LEU A 109 2.38 19.36 -11.40
N ARG A 110 2.19 18.82 -12.60
CA ARG A 110 0.88 18.50 -13.15
C ARG A 110 0.72 16.99 -13.17
N TYR A 111 -0.36 16.49 -12.59
CA TYR A 111 -0.59 15.06 -12.43
C TYR A 111 -1.58 14.57 -13.48
N SER A 112 -1.27 13.43 -14.10
CA SER A 112 -2.16 12.75 -15.04
C SER A 112 -2.40 11.31 -14.59
N LYS A 113 -3.67 10.95 -14.44
CA LYS A 113 -4.12 9.57 -14.15
C LYS A 113 -4.88 8.99 -15.35
N GLU A 114 -4.36 9.21 -16.55
CA GLU A 114 -4.92 8.65 -17.77
C GLU A 114 -4.79 7.12 -17.76
N GLU A 115 -5.91 6.41 -17.74
CA GLU A 115 -5.93 4.95 -17.67
C GLU A 115 -5.88 4.33 -19.07
N GLY A 116 -5.42 3.07 -19.17
CA GLY A 116 -5.44 2.31 -20.43
C GLY A 116 -4.31 2.65 -21.41
N ILE A 117 -3.25 3.33 -20.96
CA ILE A 117 -2.04 3.53 -21.76
C ILE A 117 -1.22 2.23 -21.76
N HIS A 118 -0.87 1.71 -22.94
CA HIS A 118 0.03 0.57 -23.05
C HIS A 118 1.49 0.98 -22.76
N ILE A 119 2.30 0.05 -22.24
CA ILE A 119 3.66 0.35 -21.81
C ILE A 119 4.55 0.92 -22.93
N GLU A 120 4.29 0.50 -24.18
CA GLU A 120 4.98 0.93 -25.39
C GLU A 120 4.62 2.37 -25.80
N ASP A 121 3.38 2.79 -25.48
CA ASP A 121 2.87 4.10 -25.84
C ASP A 121 3.40 5.20 -24.92
N PHE A 122 3.92 4.87 -23.73
CA PHE A 122 4.47 5.87 -22.80
C PHE A 122 5.55 6.72 -23.44
N ARG A 123 6.38 6.17 -24.32
CA ARG A 123 7.41 6.95 -25.04
C ARG A 123 6.81 8.06 -25.89
N SER A 124 5.65 7.83 -26.49
CA SER A 124 4.94 8.83 -27.30
C SER A 124 4.25 9.90 -26.46
N ARG A 125 4.06 9.64 -25.16
CA ARG A 125 3.47 10.57 -24.21
C ARG A 125 4.58 11.44 -23.62
N ASN A 126 4.43 12.76 -23.69
CA ASN A 126 5.40 13.72 -23.17
C ASN A 126 5.33 13.87 -21.63
N PHE A 127 5.25 12.76 -20.89
CA PHE A 127 5.32 12.81 -19.43
C PHE A 127 6.77 12.96 -18.98
N THR A 128 7.00 13.86 -18.02
CA THR A 128 8.33 14.11 -17.44
C THR A 128 8.73 12.99 -16.46
N TYR A 129 7.79 12.58 -15.61
CA TYR A 129 7.94 11.49 -14.66
C TYR A 129 6.82 10.48 -14.82
N LEU A 130 7.15 9.21 -14.54
CA LEU A 130 6.16 8.13 -14.40
C LEU A 130 6.28 7.58 -12.99
N VAL A 131 5.14 7.36 -12.33
CA VAL A 131 5.04 6.57 -11.10
C VAL A 131 4.21 5.35 -11.44
N SER A 132 4.87 4.18 -11.52
CA SER A 132 4.24 2.96 -12.00
C SER A 132 4.73 1.69 -11.32
N GLU A 133 3.99 0.59 -11.48
CA GLU A 133 4.41 -0.75 -11.03
C GLU A 133 5.50 -1.39 -11.90
N HIS A 134 5.75 -0.84 -13.09
CA HIS A 134 6.65 -1.43 -14.07
C HIS A 134 8.12 -1.14 -13.74
N ALA A 135 8.96 -2.16 -13.63
CA ALA A 135 10.38 -1.97 -13.32
C ALA A 135 11.13 -1.17 -14.40
N ALA A 136 10.77 -1.37 -15.66
CA ALA A 136 11.36 -0.68 -16.81
C ALA A 136 10.27 -0.23 -17.77
N VAL A 137 10.40 0.99 -18.28
CA VAL A 137 9.51 1.59 -19.28
C VAL A 137 10.38 2.18 -20.38
N ASP A 138 10.03 1.91 -21.62
CA ASP A 138 10.87 2.26 -22.75
C ASP A 138 10.88 3.78 -23.00
N GLY A 139 12.04 4.39 -23.20
CA GLY A 139 12.20 5.86 -23.25
C GLY A 139 12.32 6.54 -21.88
N TYR A 140 12.30 5.78 -20.78
CA TYR A 140 12.41 6.29 -19.41
C TYR A 140 13.52 5.60 -18.63
N LYS A 141 14.26 6.36 -17.81
CA LYS A 141 15.25 5.82 -16.86
C LYS A 141 14.62 5.67 -15.50
N CYS A 142 14.78 4.51 -14.88
CA CYS A 142 14.34 4.29 -13.50
C CYS A 142 15.19 5.11 -12.53
N LEU A 143 14.56 6.04 -11.81
CA LEU A 143 15.23 6.95 -10.88
C LEU A 143 15.39 6.31 -9.51
N PHE A 144 14.28 5.78 -8.96
CA PHE A 144 14.28 5.07 -7.69
C PHE A 144 13.07 4.14 -7.59
N SER A 145 13.18 3.14 -6.71
CA SER A 145 12.09 2.23 -6.37
C SER A 145 11.69 2.38 -4.91
N VAL A 146 10.41 2.12 -4.61
CA VAL A 146 9.90 2.05 -3.24
C VAL A 146 9.39 0.65 -2.96
N LYS A 147 9.87 0.10 -1.85
CA LYS A 147 9.54 -1.24 -1.38
C LYS A 147 8.15 -1.25 -0.74
N GLY A 148 7.38 -2.29 -1.05
CA GLY A 148 6.04 -2.52 -0.51
C GLY A 148 5.87 -3.98 -0.06
N PHE A 149 4.83 -4.23 0.72
CA PHE A 149 4.48 -5.59 1.11
C PHE A 149 4.19 -6.46 -0.12
N SER A 150 4.73 -7.68 -0.14
CA SER A 150 4.54 -8.64 -1.23
C SER A 150 3.75 -9.86 -0.76
N ARG A 151 4.26 -10.56 0.25
CA ARG A 151 3.61 -11.77 0.79
C ARG A 151 4.04 -12.08 2.21
N ILE A 152 3.22 -12.88 2.89
CA ILE A 152 3.59 -13.54 4.13
C ILE A 152 4.32 -14.84 3.78
N SER A 153 5.51 -15.05 4.35
CA SER A 153 6.29 -16.28 4.20
C SER A 153 6.35 -17.03 5.53
N LEU A 154 6.01 -18.31 5.49
CA LEU A 154 6.19 -19.24 6.59
C LEU A 154 7.57 -19.88 6.51
N ARG A 155 8.29 -19.93 7.63
CA ARG A 155 9.63 -20.53 7.74
C ARG A 155 9.68 -21.45 8.95
N ASN A 156 10.53 -22.47 8.89
CA ASN A 156 10.77 -23.40 10.00
C ASN A 156 11.68 -22.81 11.11
N SER A 157 12.02 -21.52 11.03
CA SER A 157 12.90 -20.80 11.96
C SER A 157 12.12 -19.71 12.69
N PHE A 158 12.54 -19.31 13.90
CA PHE A 158 11.90 -18.23 14.64
C PHE A 158 12.39 -16.84 14.14
N PRO A 159 11.49 -15.88 13.85
CA PRO A 159 10.04 -15.97 13.89
C PRO A 159 9.45 -16.77 12.69
N PRO A 160 8.44 -17.63 12.92
CA PRO A 160 7.91 -18.55 11.90
C PRO A 160 7.17 -17.83 10.76
N ILE A 161 6.77 -16.58 10.98
CA ILE A 161 6.07 -15.74 10.02
C ILE A 161 6.96 -14.53 9.71
N THR A 162 7.27 -14.30 8.43
CA THR A 162 8.03 -13.14 7.97
C THR A 162 7.27 -12.42 6.87
N LEU A 163 7.26 -11.09 6.92
CA LEU A 163 6.72 -10.25 5.85
C LEU A 163 7.81 -10.04 4.79
N ILE A 164 7.53 -10.46 3.56
CA ILE A 164 8.43 -10.24 2.43
C ILE A 164 8.10 -8.87 1.81
N ILE A 165 9.11 -8.01 1.77
CA ILE A 165 9.02 -6.66 1.22
C ILE A 165 9.90 -6.59 -0.03
N GLU A 166 9.31 -6.21 -1.16
CA GLU A 166 9.96 -6.18 -2.47
C GLU A 166 9.68 -4.80 -3.13
N PRO A 167 10.49 -4.35 -4.09
CA PRO A 167 10.14 -3.18 -4.92
C PRO A 167 8.79 -3.38 -5.59
N LYS A 168 7.86 -2.44 -5.37
CA LYS A 168 6.50 -2.51 -5.93
C LYS A 168 6.15 -1.30 -6.79
N VAL A 169 6.72 -0.14 -6.49
CA VAL A 169 6.57 1.07 -7.30
C VAL A 169 7.92 1.56 -7.73
N PHE A 170 7.98 2.03 -8.95
CA PHE A 170 9.13 2.58 -9.60
C PHE A 170 8.77 3.97 -10.08
N VAL A 171 9.72 4.89 -9.89
CA VAL A 171 9.63 6.24 -10.42
C VAL A 171 10.65 6.40 -11.52
N HIS A 172 10.19 6.76 -12.71
CA HIS A 172 11.05 6.94 -13.87
C HIS A 172 11.06 8.40 -14.33
N GLY A 173 12.20 8.81 -14.88
CA GLY A 173 12.38 10.10 -15.53
C GLY A 173 12.54 9.91 -17.02
N ASN A 174 11.91 10.77 -17.80
CA ASN A 174 11.96 10.70 -19.26
C ASN A 174 13.37 11.06 -19.77
N LEU A 175 13.91 10.23 -20.67
CA LEU A 175 15.24 10.39 -21.24
C LEU A 175 15.41 11.69 -22.05
N ASN A 176 14.31 12.28 -22.52
CA ASN A 176 14.31 13.54 -23.24
C ASN A 176 14.69 14.75 -22.36
N TYR A 177 14.72 14.58 -21.03
CA TYR A 177 15.07 15.63 -20.07
C TYR A 177 16.35 15.25 -19.29
N PRO A 178 17.54 15.45 -19.88
CA PRO A 178 18.81 15.01 -19.30
C PRO A 178 19.07 15.60 -17.91
N ASP A 179 18.65 16.84 -17.66
CA ASP A 179 18.80 17.53 -16.36
C ASP A 179 18.17 16.73 -15.20
N ILE A 180 17.11 15.97 -15.48
CA ILE A 180 16.44 15.11 -14.50
C ILE A 180 17.20 13.79 -14.36
N VAL A 181 17.61 13.21 -15.48
CA VAL A 181 18.19 11.87 -15.59
C VAL A 181 19.60 11.78 -15.02
N ASP A 182 20.37 12.87 -15.15
CA ASP A 182 21.77 12.98 -14.75
C ASP A 182 21.95 13.34 -13.27
N LYS A 183 20.85 13.70 -12.59
CA LYS A 183 20.85 13.92 -11.16
C LYS A 183 21.18 12.63 -10.39
N SER A 184 21.77 12.78 -9.21
CA SER A 184 22.13 11.64 -8.34
C SER A 184 20.87 11.02 -7.72
N TRP A 185 20.30 10.02 -8.38
CA TRP A 185 19.21 9.20 -7.86
C TRP A 185 19.73 7.92 -7.21
N ARG A 186 18.92 7.33 -6.32
CA ARG A 186 19.26 6.08 -5.63
C ARG A 186 19.31 4.87 -6.57
N GLY A 187 18.71 4.98 -7.76
CA GLY A 187 18.56 3.88 -8.69
C GLY A 187 17.48 2.90 -8.24
N CYS A 188 17.14 1.99 -9.15
CA CYS A 188 16.17 0.93 -8.91
C CYS A 188 16.96 -0.38 -8.70
N SER A 189 17.10 -0.78 -7.44
CA SER A 189 17.75 -2.03 -7.01
C SER A 189 16.87 -2.78 -6.02
#